data_AF-A0A9D1EX65-F1
#
_entry.id   AF-A0A9D1EX65-F1
#
_cell.length_a   1.000
_cell.length_b   1.000
_cell.length_c   1.000
_cell.angle_alpha   90.00
_cell.angle_beta   90.00
_cell.angle_gamma   90.00
#
_symmetry.space_group_name_H-M   'P 1'
#
loop_
_entity.id
_entity.type
_entity.pdbx_description
1 polymer ?
#
loop_
_entity_poly.entity_id
_entity_poly.type
_entity_poly.pdbx_seq_one_letter_code
_entity_poly.pdbx_strand_id
1 'polypeptide(L)'
;MILNITNIKRLKQESDSQLTRHVCNYIILVWNDYSNKKNIFTDVLHYGCQAGTVGELIYYTDTVRFYKQYKSEIDTLLYKTMEETGLYSPSALFGDKWHKEDPLANEKYNRNLLAWFAFEETLRAIGHNFETLKDCI
;
A
#
# COMPACT_ATOMS: atom_id res chain seq x y z
N MET A 1 16.46 -7.35 -7.83
CA MET A 1 16.38 -8.80 -7.50
C MET A 1 15.49 -9.56 -8.48
N ILE A 2 15.55 -10.90 -8.52
CA ILE A 2 14.60 -11.72 -9.29
C ILE A 2 13.28 -11.85 -8.51
N LEU A 3 12.14 -11.69 -9.18
CA LEU A 3 10.82 -11.91 -8.55
C LEU A 3 10.59 -13.40 -8.32
N ASN A 4 10.69 -13.83 -7.05
CA ASN A 4 10.33 -15.18 -6.61
C ASN A 4 9.90 -15.17 -5.13
N ILE A 5 9.21 -16.23 -4.70
CA ILE A 5 8.64 -16.30 -3.36
C ILE A 5 9.71 -16.28 -2.24
N THR A 6 10.91 -16.82 -2.52
CA THR A 6 12.02 -16.81 -1.55
C THR A 6 12.49 -15.39 -1.27
N ASN A 7 12.61 -14.54 -2.29
CA ASN A 7 13.00 -13.14 -2.13
C ASN A 7 11.91 -12.32 -1.44
N ILE A 8 10.62 -12.59 -1.67
CA ILE A 8 9.52 -11.95 -0.91
C ILE A 8 9.58 -12.35 0.57
N LYS A 9 9.80 -13.64 0.88
CA LYS A 9 9.97 -14.12 2.25
C LYS A 9 11.17 -13.48 2.94
N ARG A 10 12.28 -13.29 2.20
CA ARG A 10 13.47 -12.61 2.71
C ARG A 10 13.19 -11.14 3.04
N LEU A 11 12.58 -10.38 2.12
CA LEU A 11 12.18 -8.99 2.37
C LEU A 11 11.30 -8.85 3.61
N LYS A 12 10.35 -9.77 3.78
CA LYS A 12 9.53 -9.84 5.01
C LYS A 12 10.36 -10.05 6.27
N GLN A 13 11.30 -10.98 6.24
CA GLN A 13 12.13 -11.33 7.41
C GLN A 13 13.10 -10.19 7.80
N GLU A 14 13.65 -9.50 6.80
CA GLU A 14 14.64 -8.44 6.99
C GLU A 14 14.02 -7.07 7.31
N SER A 15 12.74 -6.86 7.00
CA SER A 15 12.08 -5.58 7.24
C SER A 15 11.70 -5.40 8.72
N ASP A 16 11.99 -4.25 9.31
CA ASP A 16 11.50 -3.85 10.64
C ASP A 16 10.09 -3.20 10.59
N SER A 17 9.60 -2.90 9.39
CA SER A 17 8.27 -2.30 9.17
C SER A 17 7.18 -3.37 9.26
N GLN A 18 6.24 -3.19 10.20
CA GLN A 18 5.12 -4.12 10.33
C GLN A 18 4.18 -4.02 9.13
N LEU A 19 4.02 -2.83 8.56
CA LEU A 19 3.29 -2.59 7.33
C LEU A 19 3.91 -3.35 6.14
N THR A 20 5.24 -3.26 5.97
CA THR A 20 5.96 -4.01 4.92
C THR A 20 5.79 -5.52 5.10
N ARG A 21 5.93 -6.01 6.34
CA ARG A 21 5.70 -7.44 6.64
C ARG A 21 4.29 -7.88 6.28
N HIS A 22 3.29 -7.02 6.54
CA HIS A 22 1.90 -7.28 6.20
C HIS A 22 1.69 -7.36 4.68
N VAL A 23 2.20 -6.40 3.92
CA VAL A 23 2.09 -6.42 2.45
C VAL A 23 2.86 -7.62 1.85
N CYS A 24 4.00 -8.00 2.41
CA CYS A 24 4.66 -9.25 2.02
C CYS A 24 3.82 -10.49 2.33
N ASN A 25 3.09 -10.52 3.46
CA ASN A 25 2.18 -11.62 3.76
C ASN A 25 1.06 -11.71 2.73
N TYR A 26 0.49 -10.59 2.31
CA TYR A 26 -0.50 -10.55 1.23
C TYR A 26 0.08 -11.16 -0.07
N ILE A 27 1.26 -10.71 -0.52
CA ILE A 27 1.90 -11.24 -1.74
C ILE A 27 2.12 -12.75 -1.65
N ILE A 28 2.55 -13.24 -0.48
CA ILE A 28 2.76 -14.68 -0.23
C ILE A 28 1.43 -15.44 -0.26
N LEU A 29 0.38 -14.88 0.34
CA LEU A 29 -0.95 -15.48 0.42
C LEU A 29 -1.51 -15.73 -0.98
N VAL A 30 -1.48 -14.72 -1.86
CA VAL A 30 -2.04 -14.80 -3.22
C VAL A 30 -1.05 -15.36 -4.25
N TRP A 31 0.15 -15.77 -3.82
CA TRP A 31 1.25 -16.11 -4.73
C TRP A 31 0.85 -17.19 -5.74
N ASN A 32 0.12 -18.22 -5.30
CA ASN A 32 -0.27 -19.34 -6.15
C ASN A 32 -1.51 -19.07 -6.99
N ASP A 33 -2.28 -18.04 -6.67
CA ASP A 33 -3.52 -17.67 -7.39
C ASP A 33 -3.22 -17.03 -8.75
N TYR A 34 -2.01 -16.48 -8.90
CA TYR A 34 -1.58 -15.78 -10.10
C TYR A 34 -0.61 -16.63 -10.93
N SER A 35 -0.95 -16.94 -12.19
CA SER A 35 -0.01 -17.59 -13.12
C SER A 35 1.20 -16.71 -13.40
N ASN A 36 0.97 -15.44 -13.74
CA ASN A 36 1.99 -14.40 -13.87
C ASN A 36 2.12 -13.62 -12.55
N LYS A 37 3.26 -13.76 -11.86
CA LYS A 37 3.49 -13.14 -10.54
C LYS A 37 3.56 -11.62 -10.57
N LYS A 38 3.79 -11.01 -11.74
CA LYS A 38 3.75 -9.55 -11.87
C LYS A 38 2.34 -9.00 -11.60
N ASN A 39 1.31 -9.77 -11.93
CA ASN A 39 -0.08 -9.35 -11.80
C ASN A 39 -0.51 -9.12 -10.35
N ILE A 40 0.16 -9.76 -9.38
CA ILE A 40 -0.06 -9.47 -7.94
C ILE A 40 0.18 -7.99 -7.64
N PHE A 41 1.16 -7.37 -8.31
CA PHE A 41 1.50 -5.96 -8.15
C PHE A 41 0.69 -5.09 -9.11
N THR A 42 0.70 -5.42 -10.40
CA THR A 42 0.08 -4.55 -11.41
C THR A 42 -1.42 -4.43 -11.24
N ASP A 43 -2.13 -5.48 -10.80
CA ASP A 43 -3.58 -5.40 -10.60
C ASP A 43 -3.90 -4.44 -9.45
N VAL A 44 -3.18 -4.54 -8.33
CA VAL A 44 -3.39 -3.65 -7.18
C VAL A 44 -3.02 -2.21 -7.54
N LEU A 45 -1.91 -1.98 -8.25
CA LEU A 45 -1.45 -0.63 -8.58
C LEU A 45 -2.22 0.00 -9.75
N HIS A 46 -2.86 -0.80 -10.60
CA HIS A 46 -3.68 -0.30 -11.70
C HIS A 46 -5.12 -0.04 -11.29
N TYR A 47 -5.74 -0.96 -10.53
CA TYR A 47 -7.15 -0.84 -10.13
C TYR A 47 -7.33 -0.21 -8.74
N GLY A 48 -6.29 -0.24 -7.90
CA GLY A 48 -6.32 0.21 -6.51
C GLY A 48 -7.01 -0.77 -5.56
N CYS A 49 -6.78 -0.62 -4.26
CA CYS A 49 -7.52 -1.32 -3.21
C CYS A 49 -9.02 -0.97 -3.25
N GLN A 50 -9.34 0.25 -3.70
CA GLN A 50 -10.71 0.73 -3.87
C GLN A 50 -11.56 -0.17 -4.78
N ALA A 51 -10.97 -0.83 -5.78
CA ALA A 51 -11.66 -1.75 -6.67
C ALA A 51 -11.92 -3.14 -6.05
N GLY A 52 -11.48 -3.36 -4.82
CA GLY A 52 -11.62 -4.64 -4.12
C GLY A 52 -10.56 -5.68 -4.47
N THR A 53 -9.46 -5.27 -5.12
CA THR A 53 -8.33 -6.15 -5.44
C THR A 53 -7.67 -6.74 -4.18
N VAL A 54 -7.74 -6.02 -3.06
CA VAL A 54 -7.24 -6.46 -1.76
C VAL A 54 -8.43 -6.74 -0.84
N GLY A 55 -8.80 -8.02 -0.73
CA GLY A 55 -10.03 -8.44 -0.04
C GLY A 55 -10.15 -7.99 1.42
N GLU A 56 -9.02 -7.84 2.13
CA GLU A 56 -8.98 -7.39 3.53
C GLU A 56 -9.13 -5.87 3.70
N LEU A 57 -9.14 -5.09 2.61
CA LEU A 57 -9.26 -3.62 2.63
C LEU A 57 -10.53 -3.12 1.93
N ILE A 58 -11.59 -3.92 1.86
CA ILE A 58 -12.87 -3.55 1.23
C ILE A 58 -13.78 -2.78 2.20
N TYR A 59 -13.93 -3.29 3.43
CA TYR A 59 -14.88 -2.72 4.39
C TYR A 59 -14.23 -1.66 5.28
N TYR A 60 -14.97 -0.58 5.57
CA TYR A 60 -14.51 0.49 6.47
C TYR A 60 -14.03 -0.03 7.83
N THR A 61 -14.66 -1.07 8.36
CA THR A 61 -14.24 -1.68 9.63
C THR A 61 -12.83 -2.23 9.57
N ASP A 62 -12.47 -2.85 8.45
CA ASP A 62 -11.15 -3.44 8.25
C ASP A 62 -10.11 -2.38 7.90
N THR A 63 -10.43 -1.43 7.01
CA THR A 63 -9.50 -0.35 6.64
C THR A 63 -9.22 0.61 7.79
N VAL A 64 -10.21 0.91 8.63
CA VAL A 64 -9.99 1.70 9.85
C VAL A 64 -9.16 0.93 10.87
N ARG A 65 -9.35 -0.39 11.00
CA ARG A 65 -8.50 -1.24 11.85
C ARG A 65 -7.06 -1.24 11.35
N PHE A 66 -6.86 -1.43 10.05
CA PHE A 66 -5.56 -1.37 9.38
C PHE A 66 -4.87 -0.01 9.61
N TYR A 67 -5.60 1.09 9.36
CA TYR A 67 -5.09 2.45 9.59
C TYR A 67 -4.61 2.62 11.03
N LYS A 68 -5.44 2.24 12.02
CA LYS A 68 -5.09 2.37 13.44
C LYS A 68 -3.86 1.54 13.81
N GLN A 69 -3.76 0.33 13.27
CA GLN A 69 -2.65 -0.58 13.54
C GLN A 69 -1.32 -0.03 12.99
N TYR A 70 -1.33 0.53 11.78
CA TYR A 70 -0.11 0.98 11.10
C TYR A 70 0.09 2.49 11.10
N LYS A 71 -0.69 3.25 11.88
CA LYS A 71 -0.77 4.72 11.81
C LYS A 71 0.60 5.41 11.72
N SER A 72 1.54 5.05 12.60
CA SER A 72 2.87 5.68 12.61
C SER A 72 3.66 5.45 11.31
N GLU A 73 3.56 4.25 10.73
CA GLU A 73 4.23 3.91 9.46
C GLU A 73 3.53 4.61 8.29
N ILE A 74 2.19 4.70 8.32
CA ILE A 74 1.39 5.44 7.34
C ILE A 74 1.74 6.93 7.37
N ASP A 75 1.78 7.55 8.55
CA ASP A 75 2.11 8.97 8.69
C ASP A 75 3.55 9.26 8.19
N THR A 76 4.49 8.35 8.47
CA THR A 76 5.87 8.44 7.97
C THR A 76 5.94 8.32 6.44
N LEU A 77 5.20 7.37 5.88
CA LEU A 77 5.13 7.16 4.43
C LEU A 77 4.51 8.37 3.74
N LEU A 78 3.39 8.88 4.26
CA LEU A 78 2.73 10.08 3.75
C LEU A 78 3.68 11.29 3.76
N TYR A 79 4.39 11.51 4.86
CA TYR A 79 5.38 12.59 4.95
C TYR A 79 6.48 12.46 3.88
N LYS A 80 7.05 11.26 3.72
CA LYS A 80 8.07 11.01 2.69
C LYS A 80 7.53 11.27 1.28
N THR A 81 6.31 10.81 0.97
CA THR A 81 5.68 11.06 -0.32
C THR A 81 5.45 12.56 -0.56
N MET A 82 5.09 13.33 0.47
CA MET A 82 4.97 14.80 0.36
C MET A 82 6.32 15.44 0.01
N GLU A 83 7.41 15.02 0.66
CA GLU A 83 8.76 15.52 0.37
C GLU A 83 9.21 15.17 -1.05
N GLU A 84 9.00 13.92 -1.48
CA GLU A 84 9.40 13.42 -2.81
C GLU A 84 8.64 14.08 -3.96
N THR A 85 7.36 14.40 -3.75
CA THR A 85 6.49 15.00 -4.78
C THR A 85 6.44 16.53 -4.73
N GLY A 86 6.85 17.14 -3.61
CA GLY A 86 6.68 18.57 -3.33
C GLY A 86 5.22 18.98 -3.02
N LEU A 87 4.32 18.02 -2.81
CA LEU A 87 2.89 18.25 -2.53
C LEU A 87 2.61 18.17 -1.02
N TYR A 88 2.79 19.28 -0.31
CA TYR A 88 2.72 19.35 1.17
C TYR A 88 1.31 19.40 1.78
N SER A 89 0.30 18.88 1.10
CA SER A 89 -1.03 18.72 1.71
C SER A 89 -1.73 17.46 1.21
N PRO A 90 -2.51 16.75 2.07
CA PRO A 90 -3.27 15.59 1.63
C PRO A 90 -4.23 15.91 0.48
N SER A 91 -4.83 17.09 0.46
CA SER A 91 -5.68 17.54 -0.66
C SER A 91 -4.91 17.74 -1.96
N ALA A 92 -3.63 18.10 -1.92
CA ALA A 92 -2.79 18.18 -3.11
C ALA A 92 -2.41 16.78 -3.63
N LEU A 93 -2.14 15.84 -2.72
CA LEU A 93 -1.80 14.45 -3.07
C LEU A 93 -3.00 13.66 -3.58
N PHE A 94 -4.15 13.77 -2.91
CA PHE A 94 -5.32 12.92 -3.16
C PHE A 94 -6.44 13.64 -3.91
N GLY A 95 -6.32 14.95 -4.15
CA GLY A 95 -7.33 15.74 -4.84
C GLY A 95 -8.69 15.68 -4.15
N ASP A 96 -9.74 15.46 -4.96
CA ASP A 96 -11.12 15.39 -4.48
C ASP A 96 -11.44 14.11 -3.69
N LYS A 97 -10.53 13.12 -3.67
CA LYS A 97 -10.68 11.95 -2.79
C LYS A 97 -10.43 12.29 -1.32
N TRP A 98 -9.78 13.42 -1.00
CA TRP A 98 -9.56 13.83 0.38
C TRP A 98 -10.77 14.62 0.92
N HIS A 99 -11.32 14.20 2.06
CA HIS A 99 -12.37 14.95 2.72
C HIS A 99 -11.79 16.16 3.46
N LYS A 100 -11.89 17.33 2.83
CA LYS A 100 -11.27 18.59 3.30
C LYS A 100 -11.82 19.09 4.64
N GLU A 101 -13.05 18.71 5.00
CA GLU A 101 -13.67 19.04 6.29
C GLU A 101 -13.14 18.17 7.44
N ASP A 102 -12.36 17.12 7.15
CA ASP A 102 -11.66 16.29 8.14
C ASP A 102 -10.14 16.26 7.90
N PRO A 103 -9.44 17.40 8.00
CA PRO A 103 -8.02 17.50 7.62
C PRO A 103 -7.08 16.65 8.51
N LEU A 104 -7.55 16.18 9.67
CA LEU A 104 -6.79 15.37 10.61
C LEU A 104 -7.13 13.87 10.55
N ALA A 105 -7.95 13.44 9.59
CA ALA A 105 -8.40 12.06 9.45
C ALA A 105 -9.00 11.47 10.76
N ASN A 106 -9.86 12.24 11.42
CA ASN A 106 -10.60 11.82 12.61
C ASN A 106 -11.75 10.86 12.25
N GLU A 107 -12.27 10.95 11.03
CA GLU A 107 -13.38 10.14 10.54
C GLU A 107 -12.91 8.97 9.68
N LYS A 108 -13.80 8.01 9.47
CA LYS A 108 -13.49 6.76 8.77
C LYS A 108 -13.04 6.96 7.31
N TYR A 109 -13.49 8.03 6.65
CA TYR A 109 -13.27 8.22 5.21
C TYR A 109 -11.80 8.49 4.88
N ASN A 110 -11.18 9.50 5.49
CA ASN A 110 -9.77 9.79 5.27
C ASN A 110 -8.86 8.68 5.82
N ARG A 111 -9.25 8.00 6.91
CA ARG A 111 -8.54 6.80 7.41
C ARG A 111 -8.54 5.66 6.40
N ASN A 112 -9.67 5.41 5.75
CA ASN A 112 -9.80 4.42 4.70
C ASN A 112 -8.91 4.75 3.50
N LEU A 113 -8.92 6.00 3.05
CA LEU A 113 -8.06 6.46 1.96
C LEU A 113 -6.57 6.29 2.30
N LEU A 114 -6.16 6.64 3.53
CA LEU A 114 -4.78 6.48 4.00
C LEU A 114 -4.38 5.01 4.13
N ALA A 115 -5.31 4.11 4.48
CA ALA A 115 -5.05 2.67 4.50
C ALA A 115 -4.77 2.12 3.09
N TRP A 116 -5.58 2.50 2.10
CA TRP A 116 -5.36 2.12 0.70
C TRP A 116 -4.04 2.67 0.15
N PHE A 117 -3.81 3.98 0.35
CA PHE A 117 -2.56 4.64 -0.02
C PHE A 117 -1.34 3.90 0.54
N ALA A 118 -1.36 3.61 1.84
CA ALA A 118 -0.22 2.98 2.49
C ALA A 118 0.04 1.56 1.99
N PHE A 119 -1.01 0.79 1.72
CA PHE A 119 -0.87 -0.54 1.15
C PHE A 119 -0.29 -0.48 -0.26
N GLU A 120 -0.86 0.36 -1.13
CA GLU A 120 -0.46 0.52 -2.53
C GLU A 120 0.99 1.00 -2.66
N GLU A 121 1.37 2.04 -1.92
CA GLU A 121 2.73 2.58 -1.98
C GLU A 121 3.77 1.64 -1.35
N THR A 122 3.40 0.91 -0.29
CA THR A 122 4.27 -0.15 0.25
C THR A 122 4.44 -1.29 -0.76
N LEU A 123 3.37 -1.68 -1.46
CA LEU A 123 3.43 -2.70 -2.51
C LEU A 123 4.30 -2.23 -3.68
N ARG A 124 4.20 -0.95 -4.07
CA ARG A 124 5.04 -0.33 -5.10
C ARG A 124 6.51 -0.33 -4.70
N ALA A 125 6.82 0.09 -3.47
CA ALA A 125 8.18 0.08 -2.93
C ALA A 125 8.78 -1.34 -2.89
N ILE A 126 8.01 -2.35 -2.46
CA ILE A 126 8.42 -3.76 -2.56
C ILE A 126 8.67 -4.15 -4.02
N GLY A 127 7.77 -3.76 -4.93
CA GLY A 127 7.89 -4.05 -6.35
C GLY A 127 9.16 -3.50 -7.00
N HIS A 128 9.57 -2.27 -6.65
CA HIS A 128 10.80 -1.65 -7.17
C HIS A 128 12.10 -2.40 -6.80
N ASN A 129 12.04 -3.32 -5.83
CA ASN A 129 13.15 -4.22 -5.54
C ASN A 129 13.39 -5.29 -6.63
N PHE A 130 12.46 -5.46 -7.58
CA PHE A 130 12.50 -6.49 -8.61
C PHE A 130 12.64 -5.89 -10.01
N GLU A 131 13.69 -6.28 -10.73
CA GLU A 131 13.99 -5.71 -12.06
C GLU A 131 12.84 -5.92 -13.04
N THR A 132 12.19 -7.08 -12.96
CA THR A 132 11.09 -7.45 -13.85
C THR A 132 9.82 -6.59 -13.69
N LEU A 133 9.73 -5.80 -12.62
CA LEU A 133 8.59 -4.95 -12.31
C LEU A 133 8.84 -3.47 -12.62
N LYS A 134 10.10 -3.02 -12.69
CA LYS A 134 10.44 -1.59 -12.80
C LYS A 134 9.80 -0.88 -14.00
N ASP A 135 9.60 -1.58 -15.11
CA ASP A 135 9.01 -1.00 -16.32
C ASP A 135 7.47 -1.06 -16.35
N CYS A 136 6.83 -1.65 -15.34
CA CYS A 136 5.38 -1.84 -15.32
C CYS A 136 4.68 -1.42 -14.03
N ILE A 137 5.39 -0.80 -13.08
CA ILE A 137 4.82 -0.23 -11.84
C ILE A 137 5.43 1.14 -11.50
#